data_AF-A0A2T5JT55-F1
#
_entry.id   AF-A0A2T5JT55-F1
#
_cell.length_a   1.000
_cell.length_b   1.000
_cell.length_c   1.000
_cell.angle_alpha   90.00
_cell.angle_beta   90.00
_cell.angle_gamma   90.00
#
_symmetry.space_group_name_H-M   'P 1'
#
loop_
_entity.id
_entity.type
_entity.pdbx_description
1 polymer ?
#
loop_
_entity_poly.entity_id
_entity_poly.type
_entity_poly.pdbx_seq_one_letter_code
_entity_poly.pdbx_strand_id
1 'polypeptide(L)'
;MAPRRGRHYRLNREKNPEDVLVACTERDEAELPQTLVNYDETPREYFLNGVSTVLDVHTRVSDLYSSPFDQVKEQLRLAIETIKETQESQLINNPDYGLLANVAKGQVLFPLTGAPTPDDLDLLIAKVWKEPAFFLTHPDAIAAFGRECTRAAYRRPPSACSARSS
;
A
#
# COMPACT_ATOMS: atom_id res chain seq x y z
N MET A 1 -1.50 -21.87 3.98
CA MET A 1 -2.65 -21.06 3.50
C MET A 1 -3.92 -21.61 4.14
N ALA A 2 -4.31 -21.11 5.31
CA ALA A 2 -5.44 -21.64 6.08
C ALA A 2 -6.80 -21.13 5.52
N PRO A 3 -7.86 -21.96 5.55
CA PRO A 3 -9.13 -21.66 4.88
C PRO A 3 -9.89 -20.48 5.51
N ARG A 4 -10.36 -19.56 4.66
CA ARG A 4 -11.16 -18.36 5.01
C ARG A 4 -12.59 -18.74 5.42
N ARG A 5 -12.80 -19.13 6.69
CA ARG A 5 -14.14 -19.39 7.25
C ARG A 5 -14.58 -18.44 8.38
N GLY A 6 -13.76 -17.47 8.76
CA GLY A 6 -14.10 -16.43 9.75
C GLY A 6 -14.16 -15.04 9.14
N ARG A 7 -15.09 -14.19 9.61
CA ARG A 7 -15.18 -12.75 9.23
C ARG A 7 -14.03 -11.88 9.79
N HIS A 8 -12.98 -12.52 10.32
CA HIS A 8 -11.84 -11.86 10.95
C HIS A 8 -10.53 -12.51 10.46
N TYR A 9 -9.51 -11.69 10.28
CA TYR A 9 -8.15 -12.09 9.90
C TYR A 9 -7.18 -11.75 11.02
N ARG A 10 -6.61 -12.78 11.66
CA ARG A 10 -5.64 -12.62 12.74
C ARG A 10 -4.23 -12.73 12.18
N LEU A 11 -3.42 -11.68 12.36
CA LEU A 11 -2.02 -11.66 11.93
C LEU A 11 -1.10 -12.01 13.10
N ASN A 12 -0.70 -13.27 13.20
CA ASN A 12 0.27 -13.69 14.20
C ASN A 12 1.66 -13.14 13.85
N ARG A 13 2.34 -12.57 14.84
CA ARG A 13 3.70 -12.06 14.71
C ARG A 13 4.59 -12.73 15.75
N GLU A 14 5.82 -13.02 15.37
CA GLU A 14 6.87 -13.52 16.26
C GLU A 14 7.38 -12.38 17.15
N LYS A 15 7.65 -12.71 18.42
CA LYS A 15 8.23 -11.81 19.40
C LYS A 15 9.75 -11.89 19.27
N ASN A 16 10.39 -10.76 18.94
CA ASN A 16 11.84 -10.62 18.75
C ASN A 16 12.48 -11.64 17.79
N PRO A 17 12.38 -11.43 16.46
CA PRO A 17 13.05 -12.29 15.48
C PRO A 17 14.59 -12.19 15.52
N GLU A 18 15.15 -11.22 16.25
CA GLU A 18 16.60 -10.98 16.34
C GLU A 18 17.31 -11.82 17.40
N ASP A 19 16.57 -12.48 18.30
CA ASP A 19 17.13 -13.32 19.38
C ASP A 19 17.43 -14.75 18.93
N VAL A 20 17.28 -15.03 17.62
CA VAL A 20 17.59 -16.33 17.04
C VAL A 20 19.11 -16.44 16.88
N LEU A 21 19.75 -17.16 17.81
CA LEU A 21 21.16 -17.49 17.74
C LEU A 21 21.42 -18.41 16.54
N VAL A 22 22.02 -17.86 15.48
CA VAL A 22 22.47 -18.62 14.31
C VAL A 22 23.94 -18.99 14.52
N ALA A 23 24.22 -20.27 14.76
CA ALA A 23 25.58 -20.79 14.78
C ALA A 23 26.00 -21.26 13.37
N CYS A 24 27.08 -20.70 12.84
CA CYS A 24 27.75 -21.20 11.64
C CYS A 24 28.94 -22.07 12.07
N THR A 25 28.83 -23.40 11.98
CA THR A 25 29.93 -24.31 12.35
C THR A 25 30.74 -24.73 11.13
N GLU A 26 32.02 -24.34 11.07
CA GLU A 26 33.06 -25.01 10.28
C GLU A 26 33.86 -25.93 11.22
N ARG A 27 33.69 -27.25 11.08
CA ARG A 27 34.50 -28.31 11.70
C ARG A 27 34.58 -28.32 13.25
N ASP A 28 33.48 -28.69 13.87
CA ASP A 28 33.38 -29.72 14.93
C ASP A 28 31.94 -29.68 15.45
N GLU A 29 31.43 -30.83 15.94
CA GLU A 29 30.05 -31.00 16.42
C GLU A 29 29.77 -30.11 17.64
N ALA A 30 29.36 -28.86 17.41
CA ALA A 30 28.86 -27.98 18.47
C ALA A 30 27.37 -28.25 18.72
N GLU A 31 26.98 -28.36 20.00
CA GLU A 31 25.57 -28.49 20.39
C GLU A 31 24.78 -27.27 19.90
N LEU A 32 23.79 -27.52 19.05
CA LEU A 32 22.89 -26.48 18.52
C LEU A 32 22.13 -25.83 19.69
N PRO A 33 22.22 -24.50 19.87
CA PRO A 33 21.42 -23.82 20.88
C PRO A 33 19.94 -23.95 20.55
N GLN A 34 19.16 -24.54 21.46
CA GLN A 34 17.70 -24.60 21.35
C GLN A 34 17.13 -23.19 21.59
N THR A 35 16.73 -22.51 20.52
CA THR A 35 16.02 -21.23 20.60
C THR A 35 14.54 -21.45 20.32
N LEU A 36 13.69 -21.16 21.32
CA LEU A 36 12.23 -21.15 21.16
C LEU A 36 11.78 -19.73 20.83
N VAL A 37 11.28 -19.52 19.62
CA VAL A 37 10.71 -18.22 19.21
C VAL A 37 9.29 -18.13 19.75
N ASN A 38 9.08 -17.22 20.70
CA ASN A 38 7.76 -16.96 21.26
C ASN A 38 6.91 -16.14 20.27
N TYR A 39 5.62 -16.42 20.21
CA TYR A 39 4.66 -15.61 19.46
C TYR A 39 4.04 -14.54 20.34
N ASP A 40 3.54 -13.47 19.73
CA ASP A 40 2.76 -12.45 20.44
C ASP A 40 1.41 -13.03 20.91
N GLU A 41 1.09 -12.80 22.19
CA GLU A 41 -0.13 -13.31 22.83
C GLU A 41 -1.37 -12.51 22.40
N THR A 42 -1.19 -11.25 22.01
CA THR A 42 -2.27 -10.34 21.55
C THR A 42 -2.05 -9.82 20.13
N PRO A 43 -2.10 -10.70 19.11
CA PRO A 43 -1.93 -10.30 17.72
C PRO A 43 -3.13 -9.49 17.22
N ARG A 44 -2.89 -8.60 16.26
CA ARG A 44 -3.92 -7.74 15.69
C ARG A 44 -4.90 -8.54 14.83
N GLU A 45 -6.20 -8.31 15.07
CA GLU A 45 -7.30 -8.91 14.34
C GLU A 45 -7.99 -7.87 13.45
N TYR A 46 -8.12 -8.17 12.17
CA TYR A 46 -8.82 -7.33 11.19
C TYR A 46 -10.20 -7.90 10.92
N PHE A 47 -11.24 -7.10 11.17
CA PHE A 47 -12.61 -7.48 10.84
C PHE A 47 -12.98 -7.04 9.43
N LEU A 48 -13.74 -7.87 8.73
CA LEU A 48 -14.30 -7.51 7.44
C LEU A 48 -15.45 -6.52 7.62
N ASN A 49 -15.21 -5.26 7.24
CA ASN A 49 -16.25 -4.24 7.18
C ASN A 49 -16.97 -4.30 5.82
N GLY A 50 -18.29 -4.41 5.85
CA GLY A 50 -19.14 -4.39 4.65
C GLY A 50 -19.66 -2.99 4.37
N VAL A 51 -19.52 -2.52 3.14
CA VAL A 51 -20.23 -1.33 2.64
C VAL A 51 -21.46 -1.82 1.88
N SER A 52 -22.64 -1.28 2.15
CA SER A 52 -23.89 -1.68 1.51
C SER A 52 -24.71 -0.44 1.18
N THR A 53 -25.31 -0.43 0.00
CA THR A 53 -26.18 0.65 -0.48
C THR A 53 -27.48 0.03 -1.00
N VAL A 54 -28.61 0.65 -0.69
CA VAL A 54 -29.92 0.25 -1.22
C VAL A 54 -30.24 1.16 -2.41
N LEU A 55 -30.47 0.55 -3.58
CA LEU A 55 -30.94 1.26 -4.78
C LEU A 55 -32.44 0.99 -4.93
N ASP A 56 -33.25 2.04 -4.91
CA ASP A 56 -34.69 1.94 -5.15
C ASP A 56 -35.03 2.55 -6.52
N VAL A 57 -35.75 1.78 -7.34
CA VAL A 57 -36.12 2.16 -8.70
C VAL A 57 -37.60 1.94 -8.88
N HIS A 58 -38.33 3.03 -9.17
CA HIS A 58 -39.77 2.94 -9.38
C HIS A 58 -40.08 2.19 -10.69
N THR A 59 -40.90 1.14 -10.60
CA THR A 59 -41.27 0.25 -11.72
C THR A 59 -41.76 1.00 -12.97
N ARG A 60 -42.61 2.02 -12.78
CA ARG A 60 -43.10 2.89 -13.88
C ARG A 60 -42.00 3.60 -14.65
N VAL A 61 -40.89 3.99 -14.00
CA VAL A 61 -39.78 4.69 -14.69
C VAL A 61 -38.97 3.68 -15.50
N SER A 62 -38.72 2.51 -14.95
CA SER A 62 -38.04 1.41 -15.64
C SER A 62 -38.82 0.93 -16.87
N ASP A 63 -40.14 0.80 -16.78
CA ASP A 63 -40.96 0.35 -17.90
C ASP A 63 -41.10 1.40 -19.00
N LEU A 64 -41.27 2.68 -18.62
CA LEU A 64 -41.59 3.76 -19.57
C LEU A 64 -40.35 4.37 -20.24
N TYR A 65 -39.17 4.29 -19.61
CA TYR A 65 -37.93 4.93 -20.09
C TYR A 65 -36.79 3.94 -20.34
N SER A 66 -37.10 2.71 -20.74
CA SER A 66 -36.11 1.64 -21.03
C SER A 66 -35.47 1.69 -22.42
N SER A 67 -35.89 2.61 -23.28
CA SER A 67 -35.35 2.77 -24.64
C SER A 67 -34.86 4.20 -24.87
N PRO A 68 -33.63 4.42 -25.39
CA PRO A 68 -32.67 3.45 -25.91
C PRO A 68 -31.73 2.80 -24.87
N PHE A 69 -31.76 3.24 -23.61
CA PHE A 69 -30.92 2.73 -22.52
C PHE A 69 -31.78 2.24 -21.36
N ASP A 70 -31.41 1.10 -20.79
CA ASP A 70 -32.07 0.52 -19.62
C ASP A 70 -31.69 1.29 -18.34
N GLN A 71 -32.67 1.95 -17.74
CA GLN A 71 -32.49 2.77 -16.54
C GLN A 71 -32.01 1.95 -15.33
N VAL A 72 -32.52 0.73 -15.15
CA VAL A 72 -32.15 -0.10 -14.00
C VAL A 72 -30.67 -0.47 -14.10
N LYS A 73 -30.22 -0.81 -15.30
CA LYS A 73 -28.83 -1.18 -15.56
C LYS A 73 -27.87 -0.01 -15.33
N GLU A 74 -28.20 1.18 -15.84
CA GLU A 74 -27.35 2.37 -15.65
C GLU A 74 -27.31 2.82 -14.18
N GLN A 75 -28.44 2.77 -13.46
CA GLN A 75 -28.45 3.08 -12.04
C GLN A 75 -27.65 2.08 -11.20
N LEU A 76 -27.76 0.78 -11.51
CA LEU A 76 -26.92 -0.24 -10.89
C LEU A 76 -25.43 -0.01 -11.19
N ARG A 77 -25.10 0.38 -12.42
CA ARG A 77 -23.72 0.71 -12.80
C ARG A 77 -23.17 1.85 -11.96
N LEU A 78 -23.89 2.96 -11.86
CA LEU A 78 -23.49 4.12 -11.07
C LEU A 78 -23.39 3.77 -9.57
N ALA A 79 -24.32 2.96 -9.06
CA ALA A 79 -24.27 2.49 -7.68
C ALA A 79 -23.02 1.63 -7.41
N ILE A 80 -22.68 0.72 -8.32
CA ILE A 80 -21.46 -0.12 -8.20
C ILE A 80 -20.20 0.74 -8.25
N GLU A 81 -20.14 1.72 -9.16
CA GLU A 81 -19.01 2.65 -9.25
C GLU A 81 -18.85 3.43 -7.94
N THR A 82 -19.94 3.99 -7.41
CA THR A 82 -19.93 4.70 -6.12
C THR A 82 -19.47 3.81 -4.96
N ILE A 83 -19.89 2.54 -4.94
CA ILE A 83 -19.45 1.56 -3.93
C ILE A 83 -17.96 1.30 -4.06
N LYS A 84 -17.43 1.15 -5.28
CA LYS A 84 -16.00 0.93 -5.53
C LYS A 84 -15.15 2.12 -5.09
N GLU A 85 -15.56 3.34 -5.42
CA GLU A 85 -14.88 4.56 -4.98
C GLU A 85 -14.88 4.68 -3.45
N THR A 86 -16.01 4.37 -2.82
CA THR A 86 -16.11 4.35 -1.36
C THR A 86 -15.20 3.28 -0.76
N GLN A 87 -15.15 2.09 -1.36
CA GLN A 87 -14.29 1.00 -0.93
C GLN A 87 -12.80 1.39 -1.02
N GLU A 88 -12.38 2.04 -2.11
CA GLU A 88 -11.01 2.52 -2.29
C GLU A 88 -10.66 3.57 -1.23
N SER A 89 -11.54 4.55 -1.02
CA SER A 89 -11.35 5.58 0.00
C SER A 89 -11.21 4.98 1.40
N GLN A 90 -12.00 3.96 1.72
CA GLN A 90 -11.89 3.24 2.99
C GLN A 90 -10.57 2.44 3.09
N LEU A 91 -10.10 1.82 1.99
CA LEU A 91 -8.82 1.12 1.99
C LEU A 91 -7.63 2.06 2.29
N ILE A 92 -7.72 3.33 1.90
CA ILE A 92 -6.65 4.31 2.11
C ILE A 92 -6.77 4.99 3.47
N ASN A 93 -7.97 5.49 3.82
CA ASN A 93 -8.16 6.47 4.89
C ASN A 93 -8.74 5.90 6.20
N ASN A 94 -9.22 4.65 6.21
CA ASN A 94 -9.87 4.11 7.40
C ASN A 94 -8.88 4.05 8.60
N PRO A 95 -9.27 4.51 9.80
CA PRO A 95 -8.37 4.54 10.97
C PRO A 95 -7.96 3.14 11.45
N ASP A 96 -8.78 2.11 11.20
CA ASP A 96 -8.55 0.76 11.73
C ASP A 96 -7.64 -0.06 10.80
N TYR A 97 -7.94 -0.10 9.50
CA TYR A 97 -7.22 -0.94 8.52
C TYR A 97 -6.66 -0.17 7.33
N GLY A 98 -6.86 1.15 7.27
CA GLY A 98 -6.41 1.97 6.14
C GLY A 98 -4.89 2.00 6.02
N LEU A 99 -4.39 2.11 4.78
CA LEU A 99 -2.96 2.15 4.49
C LEU A 99 -2.24 3.30 5.22
N LEU A 100 -2.87 4.48 5.30
CA LEU A 100 -2.27 5.66 5.95
C LEU A 100 -2.20 5.54 7.48
N ALA A 101 -3.19 4.89 8.09
CA ALA A 101 -3.20 4.67 9.53
C ALA A 101 -2.23 3.56 9.97
N ASN A 102 -1.93 2.62 9.07
CA ASN A 102 -1.12 1.43 9.33
C ASN A 102 0.34 1.55 8.86
N VAL A 103 0.94 2.72 9.05
CA VAL A 103 2.35 2.96 8.73
C VAL A 103 3.21 2.83 10.00
N ALA A 104 4.26 2.02 9.94
CA ALA A 104 5.25 1.95 11.01
C ALA A 104 6.01 3.29 11.12
N LYS A 105 6.24 3.80 12.34
CA LYS A 105 6.87 5.12 12.55
C LYS A 105 8.21 5.30 11.81
N GLY A 106 8.99 4.23 11.62
CA GLY A 106 10.27 4.27 10.89
C GLY A 106 10.17 4.30 9.35
N GLN A 107 8.95 4.18 8.81
CA GLN A 107 8.61 4.24 7.39
C GLN A 107 7.97 5.58 7.00
N VAL A 108 7.81 6.51 7.95
CA VAL A 108 7.33 7.87 7.68
C VAL A 108 8.51 8.76 7.32
N LEU A 109 8.45 9.40 6.16
CA LEU A 109 9.45 10.35 5.68
C LEU A 109 8.79 11.71 5.45
N PHE A 110 9.55 12.78 5.68
CA PHE A 110 9.12 14.14 5.42
C PHE A 110 10.00 14.74 4.33
N PRO A 111 9.42 15.37 3.29
CA PRO A 111 10.20 15.97 2.21
C PRO A 111 10.97 17.19 2.71
N LEU A 112 12.18 17.41 2.16
CA LEU A 112 13.04 18.55 2.57
C LEU A 112 12.47 19.90 2.11
N THR A 113 11.90 19.91 0.91
CA THR A 113 11.17 21.04 0.33
C THR A 113 9.77 20.53 0.09
N GLY A 114 8.71 21.20 0.53
CA GLY A 114 7.36 20.61 0.57
C GLY A 114 6.78 19.99 -0.73
N ALA A 115 7.42 20.18 -1.89
CA ALA A 115 7.13 19.43 -3.11
C ALA A 115 7.95 18.12 -3.18
N PRO A 116 7.36 16.99 -3.62
CA PRO A 116 8.06 15.71 -3.69
C PRO A 116 9.22 15.79 -4.69
N THR A 117 10.46 15.69 -4.19
CA THR A 117 11.65 15.66 -5.03
C THR A 117 11.99 14.22 -5.46
N PRO A 118 12.76 14.02 -6.54
CA PRO A 118 13.22 12.68 -6.94
C PRO A 118 13.96 11.94 -5.84
N ASP A 119 14.79 12.66 -5.09
CA ASP A 119 15.56 12.09 -3.98
C ASP A 119 14.64 11.60 -2.85
N ASP A 120 13.49 12.26 -2.59
CA ASP A 120 12.52 11.82 -1.59
C ASP A 120 11.87 10.47 -1.98
N LEU A 121 11.62 10.25 -3.27
CA LEU A 121 11.09 8.98 -3.77
C LEU A 121 12.15 7.87 -3.72
N ASP A 122 13.41 8.19 -4.01
CA ASP A 122 14.52 7.24 -3.86
C ASP A 122 14.68 6.80 -2.39
N LEU A 123 14.48 7.71 -1.43
CA LEU A 123 14.45 7.36 -0.01
C LEU A 123 13.30 6.41 0.34
N LEU A 124 12.12 6.56 -0.27
CA LEU A 124 11.01 5.62 -0.09
C LEU A 124 11.36 4.22 -0.64
N ILE A 125 12.01 4.14 -1.80
CA ILE A 125 12.47 2.87 -2.39
C ILE A 125 13.51 2.21 -1.49
N ALA A 126 14.47 2.98 -0.96
CA ALA A 126 15.48 2.47 -0.06
C ALA A 126 14.88 1.87 1.22
N LYS A 127 13.76 2.42 1.71
CA LYS A 127 13.02 1.88 2.86
C LYS A 127 12.25 0.61 2.52
N VAL A 128 11.64 0.55 1.33
CA VAL A 128 10.86 -0.61 0.83
C VAL A 128 11.67 -1.35 -0.24
N TRP A 129 12.88 -1.78 0.12
CA TRP A 129 13.80 -2.40 -0.83
C TRP A 129 13.38 -3.82 -1.24
N LYS A 130 12.56 -4.49 -0.43
CA LYS A 130 12.04 -5.84 -0.70
C LYS A 130 10.79 -5.75 -1.58
N GLU A 131 11.00 -5.76 -2.89
CA GLU A 131 9.95 -5.84 -3.93
C GLU A 131 8.89 -4.72 -3.85
N PRO A 132 9.27 -3.46 -4.12
CA PRO A 132 8.30 -2.38 -4.22
C PRO A 132 7.40 -2.58 -5.46
N ALA A 133 6.08 -2.55 -5.27
CA ALA A 133 5.12 -2.77 -6.35
C ALA A 133 4.77 -1.47 -7.11
N PHE A 134 4.22 -0.47 -6.42
CA PHE A 134 3.78 0.79 -7.02
C PHE A 134 3.75 1.91 -5.99
N PHE A 135 3.78 3.15 -6.48
CA PHE A 135 3.51 4.35 -5.67
C PHE A 135 2.04 4.72 -5.77
N LEU A 136 1.45 5.07 -4.63
CA LEU A 136 0.09 5.59 -4.53
C LEU A 136 0.16 7.04 -4.04
N THR A 137 -0.36 7.98 -4.82
CA THR A 137 -0.35 9.40 -4.47
C THR A 137 -1.44 10.17 -5.21
N HIS A 138 -1.76 11.38 -4.72
CA HIS A 138 -2.66 12.31 -5.38
C HIS A 138 -2.13 12.72 -6.77
N PRO A 139 -2.98 12.89 -7.80
CA PRO A 139 -2.54 13.28 -9.15
C PRO A 139 -1.75 14.60 -9.18
N ASP A 140 -2.10 15.57 -8.35
CA ASP A 140 -1.34 16.84 -8.26
C ASP A 140 0.10 16.63 -7.78
N ALA A 141 0.32 15.64 -6.91
CA ALA A 141 1.65 15.31 -6.44
C ALA A 141 2.48 14.64 -7.55
N ILE A 142 1.86 13.84 -8.43
CA ILE A 142 2.50 13.28 -9.63
C ILE A 142 2.91 14.41 -10.58
N ALA A 143 2.02 15.39 -10.80
CA ALA A 143 2.33 16.55 -11.62
C ALA A 143 3.46 17.41 -11.01
N ALA A 144 3.47 17.59 -9.68
CA ALA A 144 4.54 18.30 -8.96
C ALA A 144 5.88 17.58 -9.10
N PHE A 145 5.89 16.27 -8.90
CA PHE A 145 7.05 15.42 -9.11
C PHE A 145 7.60 15.54 -10.54
N GLY A 146 6.72 15.50 -11.55
CA GLY A 146 7.12 15.68 -12.95
C GLY A 146 7.85 17.01 -13.20
N ARG A 147 7.35 18.11 -12.61
CA ARG A 147 8.01 19.43 -12.69
C ARG A 147 9.39 19.44 -12.02
N GLU A 148 9.51 18.79 -10.87
CA GLU A 148 10.77 18.68 -10.14
C GLU A 148 11.81 17.83 -10.89
N CYS A 149 11.40 16.73 -11.50
CA CYS A 149 12.26 15.92 -12.38
C CYS A 149 12.81 16.75 -13.55
N THR A 150 11.96 17.53 -14.22
CA THR A 150 12.40 18.41 -15.31
C THR A 150 13.39 19.47 -14.82
N ARG A 151 13.14 20.06 -13.65
CA ARG A 151 14.02 21.06 -13.03
C ARG A 151 15.38 20.47 -12.64
N ALA A 152 15.38 19.28 -12.05
CA ALA A 152 16.60 18.56 -11.68
C ALA A 152 17.42 18.14 -12.90
N ALA A 153 16.77 17.68 -13.97
CA ALA A 153 17.41 17.33 -15.24
C ALA A 153 18.12 18.54 -15.88
N TYR A 154 17.54 19.73 -15.79
CA TYR A 154 18.18 20.96 -16.27
C TYR A 154 19.35 21.40 -15.37
N ARG A 155 19.28 21.13 -14.06
CA ARG A 155 20.30 21.52 -13.06
C ARG A 155 21.54 20.64 -13.09
N ARG A 156 21.43 19.38 -13.53
CA ARG A 156 22.55 18.46 -13.66
C ARG A 156 23.02 18.45 -15.12
N PRO A 157 24.02 19.27 -15.53
CA PRO A 157 24.63 19.06 -16.83
C PRO A 157 25.12 17.61 -16.90
N PRO A 158 25.03 16.92 -18.06
CA PRO A 158 25.67 15.62 -18.20
C PRO A 158 27.10 15.81 -17.75
N SER A 159 27.49 15.13 -16.68
CA SER A 159 28.86 15.18 -16.19
C SER A 159 29.73 14.90 -17.40
N ALA A 160 30.47 15.91 -17.86
CA ALA A 160 31.49 15.74 -18.85
C ALA A 160 32.35 14.61 -18.29
N CYS A 161 32.26 13.42 -18.90
CA CYS A 161 33.31 12.44 -18.83
C CYS A 161 34.54 13.17 -19.37
N SER A 162 35.28 13.85 -18.49
CA SER A 162 36.65 14.23 -18.77
C SER A 162 37.36 12.90 -18.95
N ALA A 163 37.47 12.47 -20.21
CA ALA A 163 38.36 11.41 -20.61
C ALA A 163 39.72 11.78 -20.02
N ARG A 164 40.10 11.09 -18.95
CA ARG A 164 41.48 11.10 -18.48
C ARG A 164 42.26 10.36 -19.55
N SER A 165 42.83 11.13 -20.47
CA SER A 165 43.91 10.65 -21.33
C SER A 165 45.07 10.23 -20.43
N SER A 166 45.45 8.97 -20.48
CA SER A 166 46.72 8.44 -20.00
C SER A 166 47.25 7.51 -21.08
#